data_AF-A0A9E2GU93-F1
#
_entry.id   AF-A0A9E2GU93-F1
#
_cell.length_a   1.000
_cell.length_b   1.000
_cell.length_c   1.000
_cell.angle_alpha   90.00
_cell.angle_beta   90.00
_cell.angle_gamma   90.00
#
_symmetry.space_group_name_H-M   'P 1'
#
loop_
_entity.id
_entity.type
_entity.pdbx_description
1 polymer ?
#
loop_
_entity_poly.entity_id
_entity_poly.type
_entity_poly.pdbx_seq_one_letter_code
_entity_poly.pdbx_strand_id
1 'polypeptide(L)'
;MQKRVCMADFPDTSYPGPLRWGRMILRSTCSSCGQPLPLTILSETIPCPYCQATETIDRQLWLQLAGMLDALTDRHEHAEGTLGEGARQIVYQLDPAPPACEKCGASLADEAVDAGYARDLRCPGCGDPAGVAPAPDWILDRIAPARTVVSADPPPGSSSGEGAPASTASLQLVAMACPRCGGGLEITETSGRLFQCNFCSVDVYLPDEIWRRLHPLKKMLPLYIGFKGKSAWRQEQEADAAMRDAERARQEKEKAAATAIRDAERKELAAKSVRSKSLAWRVVLVYLILLLGSIAITWLTAAAGGPGTGLMVLGGIIVVLATLVTCAFVTRPIALATGYPGEWQLFATWFWVPFALAMPVVGSIMALVRGILLARGRFGSSTITSGSSSASYDAIVLQQGEGRPAALFFVALATLWPLLLMGIISPEDAARTLSWLSPG
;
A
#
# COMPACT_ATOMS: atom_id res chain seq x y z
N MET A 1 -34.90 -8.05 -35.62
CA MET A 1 -35.92 -8.36 -34.60
C MET A 1 -35.41 -7.89 -33.24
N GLN A 2 -35.78 -6.67 -32.83
CA GLN A 2 -35.44 -6.12 -31.52
C GLN A 2 -36.24 -6.84 -30.45
N LYS A 3 -35.53 -7.56 -29.58
CA LYS A 3 -36.09 -8.21 -28.41
C LYS A 3 -36.55 -7.08 -27.47
N ARG A 4 -37.87 -6.83 -27.39
CA ARG A 4 -38.45 -5.98 -26.33
C ARG A 4 -38.09 -6.65 -25.01
N VAL A 5 -37.06 -6.13 -24.34
CA VAL A 5 -36.80 -6.47 -22.94
C VAL A 5 -37.97 -5.83 -22.19
N CYS A 6 -38.89 -6.65 -21.70
CA CYS A 6 -39.88 -6.19 -20.74
C CYS A 6 -39.09 -5.55 -19.59
N MET A 7 -39.41 -4.28 -19.27
CA MET A 7 -39.02 -3.61 -18.03
C MET A 7 -39.61 -4.40 -16.85
N ALA A 8 -38.99 -5.53 -16.52
CA ALA A 8 -39.26 -6.30 -15.33
C ALA A 8 -38.45 -5.65 -14.22
N ASP A 9 -39.15 -5.04 -13.26
CA ASP A 9 -38.71 -4.76 -11.90
C ASP A 9 -37.23 -4.37 -11.78
N PHE A 10 -36.90 -3.13 -12.16
CA PHE A 10 -35.73 -2.50 -11.55
C PHE A 10 -35.96 -2.56 -10.03
N PRO A 11 -35.09 -3.22 -9.23
CA PRO A 11 -35.32 -3.37 -7.80
C PRO A 11 -35.42 -1.98 -7.17
N ASP A 12 -36.63 -1.62 -6.78
CA ASP A 12 -37.08 -0.26 -6.46
C ASP A 12 -36.52 0.31 -5.14
N THR A 13 -35.40 -0.19 -4.59
CA THR A 13 -35.09 0.06 -3.16
C THR A 13 -33.65 0.15 -2.68
N SER A 14 -32.58 -0.09 -3.46
CA SER A 14 -31.27 -0.36 -2.82
C SER A 14 -30.11 0.60 -3.10
N TYR A 15 -30.38 1.86 -3.48
CA TYR A 15 -29.36 2.92 -3.35
C TYR A 15 -29.72 3.86 -2.20
N PRO A 16 -29.52 3.45 -0.93
CA PRO A 16 -29.68 4.34 0.21
C PRO A 16 -28.62 5.45 0.11
N GLY A 17 -29.07 6.67 -0.13
CA GLY A 17 -28.21 7.84 -0.20
C GLY A 17 -29.03 9.09 -0.47
N PRO A 18 -28.57 10.26 0.01
CA PRO A 18 -29.20 11.53 -0.34
C PRO A 18 -29.11 11.75 -1.85
N LEU A 19 -30.12 12.42 -2.40
CA LEU A 19 -30.09 12.89 -3.78
C LEU A 19 -29.06 14.02 -3.89
N ARG A 20 -28.14 13.89 -4.84
CA ARG A 20 -27.10 14.89 -5.13
C ARG A 20 -27.44 15.56 -6.45
N TRP A 21 -27.32 16.88 -6.50
CA TRP A 21 -27.65 17.66 -7.69
C TRP A 21 -26.43 18.28 -8.33
N GLY A 22 -26.35 18.13 -9.63
CA GLY A 22 -25.40 18.85 -10.47
C GLY A 22 -26.14 19.76 -11.44
N ARG A 23 -25.62 20.98 -11.61
CA ARG A 23 -26.04 21.96 -12.61
C ARG A 23 -25.01 21.99 -13.73
N MET A 24 -25.46 22.02 -14.98
CA MET A 24 -24.63 22.23 -16.15
C MET A 24 -25.16 23.36 -17.02
N ILE A 25 -24.27 24.26 -17.42
CA ILE A 25 -24.55 25.30 -18.42
C ILE A 25 -23.64 25.01 -19.61
N LEU A 26 -24.23 24.76 -20.76
CA LEU A 26 -23.53 24.25 -21.93
C LEU A 26 -23.78 25.13 -23.14
N ARG A 27 -22.70 25.47 -23.84
CA ARG A 27 -22.73 26.24 -25.09
C ARG A 27 -21.86 25.60 -26.14
N SER A 28 -22.43 25.38 -27.31
CA SER A 28 -21.72 24.95 -28.53
C SER A 28 -21.84 26.01 -29.62
N THR A 29 -21.30 25.75 -30.80
CA THR A 29 -21.60 26.44 -32.05
C THR A 29 -22.35 25.51 -33.02
N CYS A 30 -23.28 26.07 -33.79
CA CYS A 30 -24.00 25.36 -34.84
C CYS A 30 -23.07 25.13 -36.04
N SER A 31 -22.94 23.88 -36.50
CA SER A 31 -22.09 23.53 -37.64
C SER A 31 -22.58 24.13 -38.96
N SER A 32 -23.88 24.39 -39.07
CA SER A 32 -24.50 24.91 -40.30
C SER A 32 -24.37 26.44 -40.45
N CYS A 33 -24.50 27.21 -39.37
CA CYS A 33 -24.51 28.68 -39.44
C CYS A 33 -23.49 29.40 -38.54
N GLY A 34 -22.71 28.67 -37.75
CA GLY A 34 -21.69 29.21 -36.85
C GLY A 34 -22.21 29.94 -35.59
N GLN A 35 -23.53 30.09 -35.45
CA GLN A 35 -24.13 30.78 -34.31
C GLN A 35 -24.03 29.97 -33.01
N PRO A 36 -24.00 30.63 -31.83
CA PRO A 36 -24.02 29.94 -30.55
C PRO A 36 -25.26 29.06 -30.39
N LEU A 37 -25.05 27.80 -30.00
CA LEU A 37 -26.08 26.81 -29.77
C LEU A 37 -26.17 26.50 -28.26
N PRO A 38 -27.16 27.03 -27.54
CA PRO A 38 -27.38 26.66 -26.15
C PRO A 38 -27.88 25.22 -26.07
N LEU A 39 -27.31 24.40 -25.19
CA LEU A 39 -27.72 23.01 -24.99
C LEU A 39 -28.55 22.93 -23.70
N THR A 40 -29.85 23.22 -23.81
CA THR A 40 -30.80 23.31 -22.68
C THR A 40 -31.52 21.99 -22.39
N ILE A 41 -31.37 20.99 -23.25
CA ILE A 41 -32.04 19.69 -23.16
C ILE A 41 -31.00 18.59 -23.40
N LEU A 42 -31.14 17.49 -22.66
CA LEU A 42 -30.32 16.30 -22.79
C LEU A 42 -30.81 15.43 -23.96
N SER A 43 -30.45 15.83 -25.18
CA SER A 43 -30.87 15.19 -26.43
C SER A 43 -29.68 14.97 -27.37
N GLU A 44 -29.76 13.93 -28.19
CA GLU A 44 -28.81 13.67 -29.29
C GLU A 44 -29.04 14.62 -30.46
N THR A 45 -30.27 15.11 -30.64
CA THR A 45 -30.62 16.03 -31.72
C THR A 45 -31.18 17.30 -31.14
N ILE A 46 -30.59 18.44 -31.51
CA ILE A 46 -30.97 19.75 -31.03
C ILE A 46 -31.18 20.67 -32.24
N PRO A 47 -32.38 21.24 -32.43
CA PRO A 47 -32.60 22.20 -33.50
C PRO A 47 -31.89 23.52 -33.16
N CYS A 48 -31.14 24.06 -34.12
CA CYS A 48 -30.52 25.37 -33.98
C CYS A 48 -31.59 26.47 -33.97
N PRO A 49 -31.64 27.35 -32.94
CA PRO A 49 -32.67 28.40 -32.88
C PRO A 49 -32.50 29.48 -33.96
N TYR A 50 -31.37 29.51 -34.67
CA TYR A 50 -31.07 30.53 -35.69
C TYR A 50 -31.40 30.06 -37.11
N CYS A 51 -30.91 28.89 -37.51
CA CYS A 51 -31.07 28.37 -38.87
C CYS A 51 -31.99 27.15 -38.95
N GLN A 52 -32.50 26.66 -37.81
CA GLN A 52 -33.35 25.46 -37.69
C GLN A 52 -32.69 24.15 -38.17
N ALA A 53 -31.40 24.17 -38.54
CA ALA A 53 -30.65 22.96 -38.81
C ALA A 53 -30.64 22.07 -37.55
N THR A 54 -30.82 20.77 -37.75
CA THR A 54 -30.73 19.79 -36.67
C THR A 54 -29.26 19.46 -36.44
N GLU A 55 -28.77 19.76 -35.24
CA GLU A 55 -27.40 19.46 -34.84
C GLU A 55 -27.41 18.16 -34.01
N THR A 56 -26.59 17.20 -34.41
CA THR A 56 -26.41 15.95 -33.66
C THR A 56 -25.27 16.12 -32.66
N ILE A 57 -25.51 15.87 -31.37
CA ILE A 57 -24.51 15.84 -30.30
C ILE A 57 -24.20 14.39 -29.95
N ASP A 58 -22.92 14.01 -29.89
CA ASP A 58 -22.54 12.63 -29.54
C ASP A 58 -22.93 12.29 -28.09
N ARG A 59 -23.47 11.10 -27.90
CA ARG A 59 -23.76 10.51 -26.60
C ARG A 59 -22.51 10.44 -25.73
N GLN A 60 -21.34 10.16 -26.30
CA GLN A 60 -20.10 10.07 -25.52
C GLN A 60 -19.77 11.40 -24.83
N LEU A 61 -20.04 12.53 -25.49
CA LEU A 61 -19.81 13.85 -24.92
C LEU A 61 -20.75 14.12 -23.74
N TRP A 62 -22.01 13.75 -23.88
CA TRP A 62 -22.96 13.81 -22.77
C TRP A 62 -22.57 12.92 -21.59
N LEU A 63 -22.13 11.69 -21.88
CA LEU A 63 -21.64 10.75 -20.87
C LEU A 63 -20.41 11.28 -20.14
N GLN A 64 -19.48 11.91 -20.87
CA GLN A 64 -18.31 12.54 -20.28
C GLN A 64 -18.71 13.69 -19.35
N LEU A 65 -19.57 14.60 -19.81
CA LEU A 65 -20.06 15.75 -19.02
C LEU A 65 -20.84 15.30 -17.77
N ALA A 66 -21.75 14.34 -17.92
CA ALA A 66 -22.53 13.82 -16.79
C ALA A 66 -21.66 13.04 -15.80
N GLY A 67 -20.64 12.30 -16.28
CA GLY A 67 -19.68 11.60 -15.42
C GLY A 67 -18.78 12.56 -14.63
N MET A 68 -18.31 13.64 -15.28
CA MET A 68 -17.61 14.73 -14.60
C MET A 68 -18.50 15.38 -13.53
N LEU A 69 -19.76 15.65 -13.86
CA LEU A 69 -20.72 16.25 -12.93
C LEU A 69 -21.01 15.34 -11.72
N ASP A 70 -21.17 14.03 -11.92
CA ASP A 70 -21.33 13.05 -10.83
C ASP A 70 -20.14 13.08 -9.86
N ALA A 71 -18.91 13.13 -10.38
CA ALA A 71 -17.70 13.21 -9.56
C ALA A 71 -17.55 14.57 -8.84
N LEU A 72 -17.98 15.67 -9.47
CA LEU A 72 -17.93 17.01 -8.87
C LEU A 72 -18.95 17.18 -7.74
N THR A 73 -20.13 16.59 -7.88
CA THR A 73 -21.17 16.65 -6.85
C THR A 73 -20.77 15.95 -5.54
N ASP A 74 -19.94 14.91 -5.61
CA ASP A 74 -19.36 14.27 -4.41
C ASP A 74 -18.17 15.04 -3.81
N ARG A 75 -17.47 15.84 -4.61
CA ARG A 75 -16.33 16.68 -4.17
C ARG A 75 -16.74 18.09 -3.74
N HIS A 76 -17.97 18.50 -4.05
CA HIS A 76 -18.44 19.88 -3.91
C HIS A 76 -17.54 20.90 -4.64
N GLU A 77 -17.05 20.52 -5.83
CA GLU A 77 -16.13 21.32 -6.64
C GLU A 77 -16.84 21.91 -7.87
N HIS A 78 -16.40 23.08 -8.31
CA HIS A 78 -16.82 23.72 -9.56
C HIS A 78 -15.85 23.34 -10.69
N ALA A 79 -16.36 23.21 -11.92
CA ALA A 79 -15.52 23.08 -13.10
C ALA A 79 -16.04 23.89 -14.28
N GLU A 80 -15.14 24.57 -14.97
CA GLU A 80 -15.39 25.24 -16.24
C GLU A 80 -14.33 24.85 -17.26
N GLY A 81 -14.69 24.84 -18.53
CA GLY A 81 -13.72 24.52 -19.58
C GLY A 81 -14.34 24.34 -20.96
N THR A 82 -13.54 23.79 -21.86
CA THR A 82 -13.94 23.49 -23.23
C THR A 82 -13.64 22.03 -23.54
N LEU A 83 -14.63 21.28 -24.02
CA LEU A 83 -14.47 19.95 -24.60
C LEU A 83 -14.57 20.04 -26.12
N GLY A 84 -13.60 19.43 -26.82
CA GLY A 84 -13.58 19.34 -28.26
C GLY A 84 -14.06 17.99 -28.75
N GLU A 85 -14.95 17.98 -29.74
CA GLU A 85 -15.39 16.78 -30.45
C GLU A 85 -15.28 17.05 -31.97
N GLY A 86 -14.21 16.56 -32.58
CA GLY A 86 -13.88 16.89 -33.97
C GLY A 86 -13.71 18.40 -34.18
N ALA A 87 -14.55 19.00 -35.02
CA ALA A 87 -14.56 20.44 -35.30
C ALA A 87 -15.43 21.26 -34.32
N ARG A 88 -16.21 20.60 -33.45
CA ARG A 88 -17.12 21.26 -32.52
C ARG A 88 -16.43 21.48 -31.17
N GLN A 89 -16.66 22.65 -30.58
CA GLN A 89 -16.22 22.98 -29.23
C GLN A 89 -17.44 23.23 -28.34
N ILE A 90 -17.50 22.54 -27.20
CA ILE A 90 -18.49 22.79 -26.16
C ILE A 90 -17.81 23.49 -24.98
N VAL A 91 -18.23 24.72 -24.71
CA VAL A 91 -17.90 25.43 -23.48
C VAL A 91 -18.90 25.00 -22.42
N TYR A 92 -18.39 24.56 -21.27
CA TYR A 92 -19.21 24.05 -20.17
C TYR A 92 -18.89 24.75 -18.86
N GLN A 93 -19.90 24.84 -18.00
CA GLN A 93 -19.81 25.20 -16.60
C GLN A 93 -20.60 24.17 -15.79
N LEU A 94 -19.95 23.51 -14.83
CA LEU A 94 -20.49 22.44 -13.99
C LEU A 94 -20.41 22.85 -12.52
N ASP A 95 -21.53 22.76 -11.81
CA ASP A 95 -21.66 23.15 -10.40
C ASP A 95 -22.42 22.10 -9.58
N PRO A 96 -22.05 21.84 -8.32
CA PRO A 96 -22.85 21.07 -7.40
C PRO A 96 -23.94 21.98 -6.81
N ALA A 97 -25.06 22.10 -7.51
CA ALA A 97 -26.15 23.01 -7.13
C ALA A 97 -27.52 22.34 -7.32
N PRO A 98 -28.46 22.53 -6.36
CA PRO A 98 -29.83 22.04 -6.50
C PRO A 98 -30.57 22.76 -7.63
N PRO A 99 -31.64 22.15 -8.19
CA PRO A 99 -32.44 22.76 -9.22
C PRO A 99 -33.08 24.06 -8.71
N ALA A 100 -32.97 25.11 -9.51
CA ALA A 100 -33.54 26.42 -9.22
C ALA A 100 -34.35 26.91 -10.41
N CYS A 101 -35.47 27.58 -10.11
CA CYS A 101 -36.30 28.21 -11.12
C CYS A 101 -35.53 29.30 -11.86
N GLU A 102 -35.59 29.28 -13.17
CA GLU A 102 -34.81 30.20 -14.01
C GLU A 102 -35.36 31.63 -14.00
N LYS A 103 -36.65 31.77 -13.73
CA LYS A 103 -37.33 33.07 -13.70
C LYS A 103 -37.11 33.82 -12.39
N CYS A 104 -37.18 33.14 -11.24
CA CYS A 104 -37.11 33.79 -9.93
C CYS A 104 -35.97 33.30 -9.03
N GLY A 105 -35.21 32.27 -9.43
CA GLY A 105 -34.11 31.71 -8.64
C GLY A 105 -34.52 30.84 -7.46
N ALA A 106 -35.82 30.69 -7.17
CA ALA A 106 -36.29 29.86 -6.07
C ALA A 106 -35.93 28.38 -6.29
N SER A 107 -35.45 27.71 -5.24
CA SER A 107 -35.13 26.29 -5.26
C SER A 107 -36.38 25.45 -5.55
N LEU A 108 -36.23 24.43 -6.39
CA LEU A 108 -37.25 23.40 -6.63
C LEU A 108 -37.03 22.26 -5.63
N ALA A 109 -38.08 21.86 -4.91
CA ALA A 109 -37.95 20.92 -3.79
C ALA A 109 -37.54 19.51 -4.22
N ASP A 110 -36.53 18.92 -3.57
CA ASP A 110 -35.94 17.61 -3.95
C ASP A 110 -36.96 16.46 -4.02
N GLU A 111 -37.89 16.41 -3.06
CA GLU A 111 -38.96 15.38 -3.01
C GLU A 111 -39.90 15.46 -4.22
N ALA A 112 -40.09 16.66 -4.76
CA ALA A 112 -40.87 16.87 -5.96
C ALA A 112 -40.10 16.44 -7.22
N VAL A 113 -38.82 16.07 -7.15
CA VAL A 113 -38.02 15.75 -8.33
C VAL A 113 -37.61 14.26 -8.38
N ASP A 114 -37.52 13.56 -7.24
CA ASP A 114 -37.10 12.13 -7.17
C ASP A 114 -38.17 11.11 -7.61
N ALA A 115 -39.17 11.51 -8.40
CA ALA A 115 -40.32 10.66 -8.68
C ALA A 115 -40.04 9.55 -9.72
N GLY A 116 -38.93 9.64 -10.47
CA GLY A 116 -38.57 8.67 -11.51
C GLY A 116 -39.48 8.67 -12.75
N TYR A 117 -40.45 9.58 -12.82
CA TYR A 117 -41.34 9.76 -13.97
C TYR A 117 -41.36 11.20 -14.48
N ALA A 118 -41.73 11.36 -15.75
CA ALA A 118 -41.84 12.66 -16.37
C ALA A 118 -43.03 13.44 -15.80
N ARG A 119 -42.80 14.67 -15.33
CA ARG A 119 -43.86 15.58 -14.86
C ARG A 119 -43.43 17.04 -14.98
N ASP A 120 -44.42 17.92 -15.05
CA ASP A 120 -44.21 19.35 -14.91
C ASP A 120 -44.22 19.73 -13.42
N LEU A 121 -43.14 20.34 -12.94
CA LEU A 121 -43.10 20.98 -11.64
C LEU A 121 -43.41 22.45 -11.77
N ARG A 122 -44.15 23.01 -10.82
CA ARG A 122 -44.36 24.46 -10.75
C ARG A 122 -43.43 25.04 -9.69
N CYS A 123 -42.72 26.10 -10.06
CA CYS A 123 -41.88 26.83 -9.12
C CYS A 123 -42.72 27.35 -7.94
N PRO A 124 -42.30 27.13 -6.68
CA PRO A 124 -43.03 27.63 -5.52
C PRO A 124 -43.01 29.16 -5.40
N GLY A 125 -42.02 29.83 -6.01
CA GLY A 125 -41.89 31.29 -5.96
C GLY A 125 -42.77 32.02 -6.98
N CYS A 126 -42.75 31.61 -8.25
CA CYS A 126 -43.43 32.34 -9.34
C CYS A 126 -44.41 31.50 -10.17
N GLY A 127 -44.58 30.21 -9.86
CA GLY A 127 -45.50 29.31 -10.57
C GLY A 127 -45.06 28.85 -11.96
N ASP A 128 -43.87 29.28 -12.40
CA ASP A 128 -43.28 28.94 -13.70
C ASP A 128 -43.05 27.42 -13.80
N PRO A 129 -43.42 26.77 -14.92
CA PRO A 129 -43.23 25.34 -15.09
C PRO A 129 -41.75 24.99 -15.29
N ALA A 130 -41.32 23.84 -14.77
CA ALA A 130 -40.02 23.22 -14.99
C ALA A 130 -40.25 21.76 -15.38
N GLY A 131 -39.67 21.33 -16.49
CA GLY A 131 -39.75 19.95 -16.95
C GLY A 131 -38.87 19.05 -16.11
N VAL A 132 -39.45 17.98 -15.57
CA VAL A 132 -38.72 16.90 -14.91
C VAL A 132 -38.91 15.64 -15.71
N ALA A 133 -37.82 14.93 -16.02
CA ALA A 133 -37.86 13.68 -16.74
C ALA A 133 -36.86 12.68 -16.14
N PRO A 134 -37.10 11.36 -16.28
CA PRO A 134 -36.05 10.39 -15.97
C PRO A 134 -34.82 10.65 -16.86
N ALA A 135 -33.63 10.35 -16.33
CA ALA A 135 -32.43 10.38 -17.15
C ALA A 135 -32.57 9.39 -18.32
N PRO A 136 -32.14 9.74 -19.54
CA PRO A 136 -32.20 8.83 -20.69
C PRO A 136 -31.50 7.50 -20.41
N ASP A 137 -32.02 6.40 -20.96
CA ASP A 137 -31.50 5.04 -20.74
C ASP A 137 -29.99 4.93 -20.99
N TRP A 138 -29.48 5.59 -22.03
CA TRP A 138 -28.06 5.56 -22.35
C TRP A 138 -27.17 6.24 -21.29
N ILE A 139 -27.71 7.17 -20.49
CA ILE A 139 -27.05 7.70 -19.29
C ILE A 139 -27.14 6.69 -18.16
N LEU A 140 -28.33 6.14 -17.90
CA LEU A 140 -28.54 5.17 -16.82
C LEU A 140 -27.61 3.95 -16.97
N ASP A 141 -27.39 3.49 -18.20
CA ASP A 141 -26.52 2.35 -18.52
C ASP A 141 -25.04 2.59 -18.16
N ARG A 142 -24.60 3.85 -18.10
CA ARG A 142 -23.19 4.22 -17.92
C ARG A 142 -22.90 4.95 -16.62
N ILE A 143 -23.87 5.71 -16.13
CA ILE A 143 -23.81 6.51 -14.91
C ILE A 143 -24.95 6.01 -14.02
N ALA A 144 -24.70 4.85 -13.41
CA ALA A 144 -25.68 4.17 -12.58
C ALA A 144 -26.31 5.04 -11.48
N PRO A 145 -25.65 6.08 -10.92
CA PRO A 145 -26.29 7.01 -9.98
C PRO A 145 -27.29 7.98 -10.61
N ALA A 146 -27.23 8.29 -11.91
CA ALA A 146 -28.13 9.26 -12.52
C ALA A 146 -29.59 8.77 -12.44
N ARG A 147 -30.54 9.66 -12.13
CA ARG A 147 -31.96 9.29 -12.01
C ARG A 147 -32.87 10.26 -12.74
N THR A 148 -32.65 11.55 -12.53
CA THR A 148 -33.57 12.59 -12.97
C THR A 148 -32.84 13.71 -13.67
N VAL A 149 -33.49 14.30 -14.66
CA VAL A 149 -33.04 15.48 -15.39
C VAL A 149 -34.11 16.56 -15.20
N VAL A 150 -33.68 17.77 -14.88
CA VAL A 150 -34.54 18.95 -14.80
C VAL A 150 -34.08 19.96 -15.84
N SER A 151 -34.99 20.34 -16.73
CA SER A 151 -34.79 21.34 -17.77
C SER A 151 -35.95 22.34 -17.81
N ALA A 152 -35.69 23.56 -18.25
CA ALA A 152 -36.78 24.51 -18.52
C ALA A 152 -37.70 24.02 -19.64
N ASP A 153 -37.08 23.52 -20.72
CA ASP A 153 -37.81 23.02 -21.87
C ASP A 153 -38.21 21.56 -21.57
N PRO A 154 -39.51 21.20 -21.64
CA PRO A 154 -39.92 19.81 -21.49
C PRO A 154 -39.32 18.96 -22.62
N PRO A 155 -38.93 17.71 -22.35
CA PRO A 155 -38.37 16.85 -23.38
C PRO A 155 -39.40 16.61 -24.50
N PRO A 156 -38.95 16.54 -25.77
CA PRO A 156 -39.84 16.28 -26.88
C PRO A 156 -40.57 14.95 -26.67
N GLY A 157 -41.91 14.99 -26.60
CA GLY A 157 -42.75 13.81 -26.40
C GLY A 157 -43.28 13.59 -24.98
N SER A 158 -42.94 14.43 -23.98
CA SER A 158 -43.64 14.43 -22.69
C SER A 158 -44.99 15.13 -22.79
N SER A 159 -45.92 14.58 -23.58
CA SER A 159 -47.31 15.04 -23.66
C SER A 159 -48.14 14.50 -22.48
N SER A 160 -47.62 14.58 -21.25
CA SER A 160 -48.27 14.05 -20.03
C SER A 160 -49.47 14.88 -19.56
N GLY A 161 -50.16 15.55 -20.49
CA GLY A 161 -51.37 16.29 -20.22
C GLY A 161 -52.17 16.53 -21.51
N GLU A 162 -52.84 15.50 -22.00
CA GLU A 162 -54.10 15.68 -22.75
C GLU A 162 -55.02 16.58 -21.92
N GLY A 163 -55.04 17.88 -22.20
CA GLY A 163 -55.97 18.83 -21.59
C GLY A 163 -55.37 20.06 -20.93
N ALA A 164 -54.04 20.21 -20.83
CA ALA A 164 -53.49 21.56 -20.67
C ALA A 164 -53.62 22.22 -22.05
N PRO A 165 -54.48 23.23 -22.26
CA PRO A 165 -54.50 23.95 -23.52
C PRO A 165 -53.07 24.39 -23.73
N ALA A 166 -52.41 23.89 -24.80
CA ALA A 166 -51.12 24.38 -25.24
C ALA A 166 -51.25 25.88 -25.09
N SER A 167 -50.53 26.43 -24.10
CA SER A 167 -50.68 27.82 -23.69
C SER A 167 -50.78 28.53 -25.00
N THR A 168 -51.94 29.14 -25.26
CA THR A 168 -52.18 29.92 -26.46
C THR A 168 -51.33 31.16 -26.25
N ALA A 169 -50.00 30.96 -26.18
CA ALA A 169 -48.96 31.86 -26.54
C ALA A 169 -49.44 32.27 -27.90
N SER A 170 -50.16 33.39 -27.86
CA SER A 170 -50.85 33.99 -28.98
C SER A 170 -49.87 33.90 -30.11
N LEU A 171 -50.10 32.98 -31.06
CA LEU A 171 -49.27 32.82 -32.23
C LEU A 171 -49.09 34.23 -32.74
N GLN A 172 -47.88 34.79 -32.57
CA GLN A 172 -47.65 36.18 -32.91
C GLN A 172 -47.68 36.21 -34.42
N LEU A 173 -48.88 36.37 -34.98
CA LEU A 173 -49.09 36.40 -36.40
C LEU A 173 -48.53 37.74 -36.87
N VAL A 174 -47.32 37.68 -37.41
CA VAL A 174 -46.71 38.85 -38.04
C VAL A 174 -47.18 38.86 -39.48
N ALA A 175 -48.17 39.69 -39.77
CA ALA A 175 -48.63 39.92 -41.13
C ALA A 175 -47.66 40.88 -41.86
N MET A 176 -47.15 40.47 -43.02
CA MET A 176 -46.40 41.35 -43.92
C MET A 176 -46.81 41.11 -45.38
N ALA A 177 -46.68 42.12 -46.24
CA ALA A 177 -46.97 41.95 -47.66
C ALA A 177 -45.80 41.28 -48.40
N CYS A 178 -46.11 40.40 -49.35
CA CYS A 178 -45.14 39.82 -50.26
C CYS A 178 -44.47 40.94 -51.08
N PRO A 179 -43.14 41.03 -51.12
CA PRO A 179 -42.44 42.11 -51.83
C PRO A 179 -42.65 42.05 -53.35
N ARG A 180 -43.11 40.93 -53.92
CA ARG A 180 -43.33 40.77 -55.36
C ARG A 180 -44.79 41.01 -55.79
N CYS A 181 -45.77 40.42 -55.10
CA CYS A 181 -47.18 40.47 -55.52
C CYS A 181 -48.09 41.27 -54.57
N GLY A 182 -47.58 41.73 -53.43
CA GLY A 182 -48.37 42.43 -52.40
C GLY A 182 -49.31 41.56 -51.58
N GLY A 183 -49.42 40.24 -51.86
CA GLY A 183 -50.26 39.32 -51.09
C GLY A 183 -49.82 39.21 -49.63
N GLY A 184 -50.78 39.12 -48.70
CA GLY A 184 -50.50 39.03 -47.26
C GLY A 184 -49.87 37.69 -46.88
N LEU A 185 -48.70 37.72 -46.25
CA LEU A 185 -47.99 36.54 -45.78
C LEU A 185 -48.34 36.27 -44.31
N GLU A 186 -48.83 35.06 -44.04
CA GLU A 186 -49.05 34.55 -42.69
C GLU A 186 -47.76 33.87 -42.23
N ILE A 187 -47.00 34.57 -41.38
CA ILE A 187 -45.74 34.07 -40.87
C ILE A 187 -45.97 33.56 -39.44
N THR A 188 -45.54 32.32 -39.21
CA THR A 188 -45.64 31.64 -37.92
C THR A 188 -44.24 31.37 -37.35
N GLU A 189 -44.17 30.95 -36.09
CA GLU A 189 -42.92 30.50 -35.45
C GLU A 189 -42.31 29.25 -36.13
N THR A 190 -43.08 28.51 -36.92
CA THR A 190 -42.59 27.35 -37.69
C THR A 190 -42.09 27.72 -39.08
N SER A 191 -42.32 28.95 -39.54
CA SER A 191 -41.88 29.41 -40.85
C SER A 191 -40.35 29.52 -40.85
N GLY A 192 -39.70 28.91 -41.85
CA GLY A 192 -38.26 29.06 -42.06
C GLY A 192 -37.89 30.46 -42.54
N ARG A 193 -36.60 30.82 -42.49
CA ARG A 193 -36.11 32.16 -42.89
C ARG A 193 -36.35 32.48 -44.37
N LEU A 194 -36.47 31.42 -45.18
CA LEU A 194 -36.93 31.43 -46.55
C LEU A 194 -38.20 30.59 -46.60
N PHE A 195 -39.29 31.16 -47.11
CA PHE A 195 -40.54 30.44 -47.31
C PHE A 195 -41.23 30.92 -48.59
N GLN A 196 -42.03 30.03 -49.18
CA GLN A 196 -42.68 30.31 -50.45
C GLN A 196 -43.99 31.11 -50.23
N CYS A 197 -44.18 32.19 -50.98
CA CYS A 197 -45.43 32.96 -50.94
C CYS A 197 -46.60 32.14 -51.50
N ASN A 198 -47.66 31.96 -50.72
CA ASN A 198 -48.85 31.19 -51.13
C ASN A 198 -49.61 31.78 -52.34
N PHE A 199 -49.34 33.04 -52.72
CA PHE A 199 -50.04 33.72 -53.82
C PHE A 199 -49.28 33.67 -55.14
N CYS A 200 -47.98 33.95 -55.14
CA CYS A 200 -47.16 34.00 -56.36
C CYS A 200 -46.05 32.95 -56.42
N SER A 201 -45.97 32.06 -55.43
CA SER A 201 -45.01 30.96 -55.32
C SER A 201 -43.54 31.37 -55.30
N VAL A 202 -43.25 32.62 -54.93
CA VAL A 202 -41.88 33.14 -54.85
C VAL A 202 -41.34 32.99 -53.44
N ASP A 203 -40.08 32.59 -53.33
CA ASP A 203 -39.38 32.53 -52.05
C ASP A 203 -39.19 33.93 -51.50
N VAL A 204 -39.71 34.15 -50.30
CA VAL A 204 -39.59 35.40 -49.55
C VAL A 204 -38.63 35.17 -48.39
N TYR A 205 -37.65 36.07 -48.29
CA TYR A 205 -36.71 36.11 -47.18
C TYR A 205 -37.28 36.97 -46.05
N LEU A 206 -37.30 36.47 -44.82
CA LEU A 206 -37.71 37.26 -43.66
C LEU A 206 -36.59 38.20 -43.21
N PRO A 207 -36.86 39.51 -43.06
CA PRO A 207 -35.95 40.44 -42.40
C PRO A 207 -35.63 40.00 -40.96
N ASP A 208 -34.39 40.26 -40.53
CA ASP A 208 -33.84 39.84 -39.25
C ASP A 208 -34.64 40.32 -38.04
N GLU A 209 -35.27 41.49 -38.13
CA GLU A 209 -36.11 42.05 -37.07
C GLU A 209 -37.39 41.22 -36.87
N ILE A 210 -38.02 40.79 -37.96
CA ILE A 210 -39.21 39.94 -37.91
C ILE A 210 -38.81 38.54 -37.45
N TRP A 211 -37.70 38.01 -38.00
CA TRP A 211 -37.15 36.72 -37.60
C TRP A 211 -36.88 36.65 -36.10
N ARG A 212 -36.18 37.63 -35.53
CA ARG A 212 -35.84 37.70 -34.09
C ARG A 212 -37.06 37.88 -33.19
N ARG A 213 -38.15 38.48 -33.69
CA ARG A 213 -39.42 38.57 -32.95
C ARG A 213 -40.15 37.24 -32.90
N LEU A 214 -40.18 36.52 -34.02
CA LEU A 214 -40.80 35.19 -34.12
C LEU A 214 -39.95 34.10 -33.44
N HIS A 215 -38.63 34.29 -33.40
CA HIS A 215 -37.66 33.36 -32.83
C HIS A 215 -36.82 34.08 -31.77
N PRO A 216 -37.40 34.40 -30.61
CA PRO A 216 -36.65 35.03 -29.52
C PRO A 216 -35.45 34.15 -29.17
N LEU A 217 -34.30 34.81 -29.00
CA LEU A 217 -33.06 34.11 -28.67
C LEU A 217 -33.24 33.33 -27.38
N LYS A 218 -33.19 31.99 -27.48
CA LYS A 218 -33.18 31.12 -26.31
C LYS A 218 -31.98 31.53 -25.44
N LYS A 219 -32.26 31.86 -24.19
CA LYS A 219 -31.22 32.11 -23.19
C LYS A 219 -30.47 30.80 -22.93
N MET A 220 -29.21 30.91 -22.49
CA MET A 220 -28.52 29.74 -21.93
C MET A 220 -29.17 29.42 -20.60
N LEU A 221 -29.85 28.29 -20.55
CA LEU A 221 -30.59 27.83 -19.39
C LEU A 221 -29.85 26.64 -18.78
N PRO A 222 -29.74 26.56 -17.43
CA PRO A 222 -29.08 25.46 -16.77
C PRO A 222 -29.88 24.17 -16.92
N LEU A 223 -29.19 23.09 -17.23
CA LEU A 223 -29.71 21.74 -17.11
C LEU A 223 -29.26 21.17 -15.76
N TYR A 224 -30.14 20.47 -15.04
CA TYR A 224 -29.78 19.80 -13.79
C TYR A 224 -29.89 18.29 -13.92
N ILE A 225 -28.97 17.55 -13.29
CA ILE A 225 -29.00 16.09 -13.18
C ILE A 225 -28.97 15.71 -11.70
N GLY A 226 -29.91 14.86 -11.31
CA GLY A 226 -30.00 14.26 -9.99
C GLY A 226 -29.32 12.89 -9.95
N PHE A 227 -28.41 12.70 -9.00
CA PHE A 227 -27.66 11.48 -8.77
C PHE A 227 -28.03 10.87 -7.42
N LYS A 228 -28.40 9.59 -7.40
CA LYS A 228 -28.76 8.83 -6.20
C LYS A 228 -27.70 7.76 -5.89
N GLY A 229 -27.19 7.78 -4.67
CA GLY A 229 -26.11 6.91 -4.23
C GLY A 229 -24.71 7.50 -4.44
N LYS A 230 -23.67 6.65 -4.27
CA LYS A 230 -22.26 7.04 -4.36
C LYS A 230 -21.85 7.24 -5.83
N SER A 231 -21.11 8.31 -6.12
CA SER A 231 -20.51 8.49 -7.45
C SER A 231 -19.56 7.36 -7.79
N ALA A 232 -19.29 7.17 -9.09
CA ALA A 232 -18.27 6.22 -9.54
C ALA A 232 -16.91 6.51 -8.91
N TRP A 233 -16.55 7.80 -8.78
CA TRP A 233 -15.32 8.24 -8.15
C TRP A 233 -15.21 7.82 -6.68
N ARG A 234 -16.29 7.97 -5.90
CA ARG A 234 -16.29 7.56 -4.48
C ARG A 234 -16.19 6.03 -4.35
N GLN A 235 -16.85 5.29 -5.23
CA GLN A 235 -16.76 3.81 -5.24
C GLN A 235 -15.34 3.34 -5.53
N GLU A 236 -14.66 3.97 -6.50
CA GLU A 236 -13.25 3.69 -6.82
C GLU A 236 -12.32 3.98 -5.63
N GLN A 237 -12.48 5.14 -4.98
CA GLN A 237 -11.68 5.48 -3.79
C GLN A 237 -11.87 4.50 -2.63
N GLU A 238 -13.11 4.06 -2.37
CA GLU A 238 -13.39 3.07 -1.33
C GLU A 238 -12.79 1.71 -1.68
N ALA A 239 -12.84 1.29 -2.95
CA ALA A 239 -12.22 0.06 -3.43
C ALA A 239 -10.68 0.11 -3.29
N ASP A 240 -10.05 1.22 -3.66
CA ASP A 240 -8.60 1.43 -3.52
C ASP A 240 -8.17 1.49 -2.04
N ALA A 241 -8.98 2.11 -1.18
CA ALA A 241 -8.75 2.09 0.26
C ALA A 241 -8.82 0.66 0.81
N ALA A 242 -9.86 -0.10 0.44
CA ALA A 242 -10.02 -1.49 0.86
C ALA A 242 -8.87 -2.38 0.36
N MET A 243 -8.39 -2.18 -0.86
CA MET A 243 -7.25 -2.92 -1.41
C MET A 243 -5.96 -2.61 -0.63
N ARG A 244 -5.70 -1.34 -0.30
CA ARG A 244 -4.54 -0.93 0.52
C ARG A 244 -4.60 -1.49 1.93
N ASP A 245 -5.79 -1.54 2.53
CA ASP A 245 -5.99 -2.13 3.85
C ASP A 245 -5.76 -3.65 3.85
N ALA A 246 -6.24 -4.34 2.82
CA ALA A 246 -6.00 -5.76 2.64
C ALA A 246 -4.50 -6.09 2.48
N GLU A 247 -3.77 -5.28 1.70
CA GLU A 247 -2.33 -5.45 1.51
C GLU A 247 -1.54 -5.17 2.80
N ARG A 248 -1.89 -4.12 3.54
CA ARG A 248 -1.29 -3.85 4.87
C ARG A 248 -1.49 -5.03 5.83
N ALA A 249 -2.70 -5.57 5.90
CA ALA A 249 -3.00 -6.73 6.73
C ALA A 249 -2.20 -7.98 6.30
N ARG A 250 -1.95 -8.17 5.00
CA ARG A 250 -1.10 -9.26 4.50
C ARG A 250 0.36 -9.08 4.93
N GLN A 251 0.91 -7.88 4.78
CA GLN A 251 2.29 -7.58 5.18
C GLN A 251 2.51 -7.71 6.68
N GLU A 252 1.53 -7.33 7.50
CA GLU A 252 1.59 -7.51 8.96
C GLU A 252 1.61 -9.00 9.33
N LYS A 253 0.79 -9.83 8.69
CA LYS A 253 0.80 -11.28 8.88
C LYS A 253 2.13 -11.90 8.47
N GLU A 254 2.72 -11.47 7.36
CA GLU A 254 4.02 -11.96 6.90
C GLU A 254 5.15 -11.55 7.86
N LYS A 255 5.16 -10.30 8.32
CA LYS A 255 6.11 -9.82 9.33
C LYS A 255 5.96 -10.59 10.64
N ALA A 256 4.74 -10.82 11.11
CA ALA A 256 4.46 -11.59 12.31
C ALA A 256 4.95 -13.06 12.18
N ALA A 257 4.72 -13.69 11.03
CA ALA A 257 5.21 -15.03 10.73
C ALA A 257 6.75 -15.07 10.70
N ALA A 258 7.40 -14.10 10.05
CA ALA A 258 8.85 -14.00 10.02
C ALA A 258 9.47 -13.79 11.41
N THR A 259 8.85 -12.98 12.27
CA THR A 259 9.27 -12.81 13.66
C THR A 259 9.11 -14.11 14.46
N ALA A 260 8.01 -14.84 14.26
CA ALA A 260 7.78 -16.11 14.94
C ALA A 260 8.82 -17.18 14.56
N ILE A 261 9.23 -17.24 13.28
CA ILE A 261 10.30 -18.14 12.82
C ILE A 261 11.62 -17.78 13.49
N ARG A 262 12.02 -16.50 13.48
CA ARG A 262 13.27 -16.04 14.13
C ARG A 262 13.28 -16.32 15.63
N ASP A 263 12.15 -16.13 16.30
CA ASP A 263 12.03 -16.42 17.73
C ASP A 263 12.09 -17.93 18.01
N ALA A 264 11.54 -18.77 17.14
CA ALA A 264 11.67 -20.22 17.23
C ALA A 264 13.14 -20.67 17.05
N GLU A 265 13.84 -20.14 16.05
CA GLU A 265 15.27 -20.42 15.83
C GLU A 265 16.13 -19.98 17.04
N ARG A 266 15.86 -18.78 17.59
CA ARG A 266 16.54 -18.28 18.80
C ARG A 266 16.31 -19.21 19.99
N LYS A 267 15.08 -19.70 20.20
CA LYS A 267 14.75 -20.65 21.27
C LYS A 267 15.48 -21.99 21.06
N GLU A 268 15.56 -22.48 19.83
CA GLU A 268 16.27 -23.73 19.52
C GLU A 268 17.78 -23.58 19.76
N LEU A 269 18.39 -22.48 19.32
CA LEU A 269 19.79 -22.17 19.56
C LEU A 269 20.09 -22.02 21.06
N ALA A 270 19.20 -21.35 21.81
CA ALA A 270 19.31 -21.26 23.27
C ALA A 270 19.21 -22.64 23.94
N ALA A 271 18.31 -23.51 23.50
CA ALA A 271 18.20 -24.87 24.03
C ALA A 271 19.46 -25.72 23.72
N LYS A 272 20.02 -25.60 22.50
CA LYS A 272 21.28 -26.24 22.09
C LYS A 272 22.46 -25.73 22.92
N SER A 273 22.53 -24.43 23.22
CA SER A 273 23.61 -23.84 24.02
C SER A 273 23.57 -24.28 25.49
N VAL A 274 22.39 -24.44 26.08
CA VAL A 274 22.25 -24.97 27.45
C VAL A 274 22.73 -26.42 27.52
N ARG A 275 22.34 -27.27 26.55
CA ARG A 275 22.81 -28.66 26.49
C ARG A 275 24.33 -28.76 26.34
N SER A 276 24.92 -27.96 25.44
CA SER A 276 26.37 -27.98 25.22
C SER A 276 27.17 -27.49 26.44
N LYS A 277 26.68 -26.45 27.14
CA LYS A 277 27.28 -25.98 28.42
C LYS A 277 27.28 -27.08 29.48
N SER A 278 26.17 -27.81 29.62
CA SER A 278 26.08 -28.92 30.60
C SER A 278 27.07 -30.04 30.30
N LEU A 279 27.26 -30.38 29.01
CA LEU A 279 28.20 -31.41 28.58
C LEU A 279 29.65 -30.98 28.83
N ALA A 280 29.99 -29.73 28.50
CA ALA A 280 31.34 -29.19 28.73
C ALA A 280 31.72 -29.25 30.21
N TRP A 281 30.81 -28.89 31.12
CA TRP A 281 31.03 -29.01 32.56
C TRP A 281 31.28 -30.44 33.02
N ARG A 282 30.51 -31.41 32.52
CA ARG A 282 30.72 -32.84 32.83
C ARG A 282 32.10 -33.32 32.36
N VAL A 283 32.52 -32.94 31.16
CA VAL A 283 33.83 -33.34 30.62
C VAL A 283 34.97 -32.72 31.44
N VAL A 284 34.89 -31.43 31.79
CA VAL A 284 35.89 -30.78 32.64
C VAL A 284 35.95 -31.42 34.03
N LEU A 285 34.81 -31.81 34.61
CA LEU A 285 34.78 -32.53 35.89
C LEU A 285 35.47 -33.90 35.80
N VAL A 286 35.19 -34.68 34.75
CA VAL A 286 35.86 -35.97 34.51
C VAL A 286 37.37 -35.78 34.33
N TYR A 287 37.79 -34.75 33.58
CA TYR A 287 39.20 -34.40 33.40
C TYR A 287 39.89 -34.11 34.74
N LEU A 288 39.27 -33.29 35.60
CA LEU A 288 39.80 -33.00 36.93
C LEU A 288 39.97 -34.26 37.77
N ILE A 289 38.99 -35.16 37.75
CA ILE A 289 39.06 -36.44 38.48
C ILE A 289 40.22 -37.30 37.95
N LEU A 290 40.36 -37.43 36.62
CA LEU A 290 41.45 -38.19 36.02
C LEU A 290 42.81 -37.60 36.37
N LEU A 291 42.95 -36.27 36.28
CA LEU A 291 44.21 -35.57 36.57
C LEU A 291 44.61 -35.72 38.04
N LEU A 292 43.67 -35.52 38.97
CA LEU A 292 43.90 -35.73 40.40
C LEU A 292 44.21 -37.19 40.73
N GLY A 293 43.51 -38.13 40.09
CA GLY A 293 43.78 -39.57 40.23
C GLY A 293 45.19 -39.94 39.75
N SER A 294 45.62 -39.42 38.60
CA SER A 294 46.99 -39.61 38.09
C SER A 294 48.03 -39.03 39.05
N ILE A 295 47.80 -37.84 39.61
CA ILE A 295 48.67 -37.27 40.65
C ILE A 295 48.74 -38.23 41.83
N ALA A 296 47.61 -38.64 42.42
CA ALA A 296 47.60 -39.52 43.57
C ALA A 296 48.34 -40.85 43.32
N ILE A 297 48.17 -41.46 42.14
CA ILE A 297 48.88 -42.68 41.76
C ILE A 297 50.39 -42.44 41.68
N THR A 298 50.85 -41.36 41.04
CA THR A 298 52.28 -41.02 40.95
C THR A 298 52.90 -40.83 42.33
N TRP A 299 52.20 -40.17 43.25
CA TRP A 299 52.68 -39.97 44.62
C TRP A 299 52.71 -41.28 45.43
N LEU A 300 51.69 -42.13 45.28
CA LEU A 300 51.64 -43.44 45.93
C LEU A 300 52.73 -44.40 45.43
N THR A 301 52.98 -44.43 44.12
CA THR A 301 54.03 -45.29 43.54
C THR A 301 55.42 -44.82 43.92
N ALA A 302 55.65 -43.49 43.94
CA ALA A 302 56.89 -42.90 44.44
C ALA A 302 57.14 -43.27 45.91
N ALA A 303 56.11 -43.20 46.76
CA ALA A 303 56.21 -43.57 48.17
C ALA A 303 56.48 -45.07 48.40
N ALA A 304 56.00 -45.94 47.51
CA ALA A 304 56.14 -47.39 47.64
C ALA A 304 57.48 -47.96 47.15
N GLY A 305 58.37 -47.14 46.56
CA GLY A 305 59.70 -47.57 46.12
C GLY A 305 59.73 -48.60 44.98
N GLY A 306 58.61 -48.84 44.30
CA GLY A 306 58.52 -49.79 43.19
C GLY A 306 59.07 -49.23 41.87
N PRO A 307 59.36 -50.06 40.86
CA PRO A 307 59.73 -49.62 39.50
C PRO A 307 58.53 -48.94 38.83
N GLY A 308 58.33 -47.65 39.14
CA GLY A 308 57.13 -46.87 38.80
C GLY A 308 57.06 -46.36 37.36
N THR A 309 58.06 -46.64 36.53
CA THR A 309 58.18 -46.04 35.18
C THR A 309 57.00 -46.41 34.27
N GLY A 310 56.51 -47.66 34.31
CA GLY A 310 55.38 -48.10 33.49
C GLY A 310 54.05 -47.41 33.85
N LEU A 311 53.75 -47.26 35.14
CA LEU A 311 52.53 -46.59 35.61
C LEU A 311 52.58 -45.08 35.36
N MET A 312 53.76 -44.46 35.44
CA MET A 312 53.94 -43.04 35.12
C MET A 312 53.72 -42.76 33.63
N VAL A 313 54.26 -43.60 32.73
CA VAL A 313 54.05 -43.45 31.28
C VAL A 313 52.57 -43.61 30.93
N LEU A 314 51.90 -44.62 31.50
CA LEU A 314 50.47 -44.83 31.28
C LEU A 314 49.64 -43.66 31.82
N GLY A 315 49.95 -43.15 33.00
CA GLY A 315 49.31 -41.95 33.58
C GLY A 315 49.49 -40.72 32.71
N GLY A 316 50.69 -40.50 32.18
CA GLY A 316 50.98 -39.41 31.24
C GLY A 316 50.15 -39.50 29.96
N ILE A 317 50.05 -40.69 29.36
CA ILE A 317 49.22 -40.93 28.15
C ILE A 317 47.75 -40.63 28.45
N ILE A 318 47.22 -41.10 29.59
CA ILE A 318 45.83 -40.84 30.00
C ILE A 318 45.58 -39.34 30.14
N VAL A 319 46.49 -38.59 30.77
CA VAL A 319 46.37 -37.13 30.94
C VAL A 319 46.39 -36.41 29.60
N VAL A 320 47.28 -36.80 28.67
CA VAL A 320 47.33 -36.21 27.32
C VAL A 320 46.04 -36.48 26.55
N LEU A 321 45.55 -37.73 26.54
CA LEU A 321 44.28 -38.07 25.89
C LEU A 321 43.10 -37.33 26.51
N ALA A 322 43.02 -37.27 27.85
CA ALA A 322 41.98 -36.54 28.56
C ALA A 322 42.04 -35.03 28.27
N THR A 323 43.25 -34.47 28.12
CA THR A 323 43.48 -33.08 27.72
C THR A 323 42.92 -32.84 26.31
N LEU A 324 43.25 -33.68 25.33
CA LEU A 324 42.74 -33.55 23.96
C LEU A 324 41.22 -33.66 23.88
N VAL A 325 40.62 -34.63 24.59
CA VAL A 325 39.17 -34.79 24.68
C VAL A 325 38.53 -33.56 25.30
N THR A 326 39.06 -33.08 26.43
CA THR A 326 38.53 -31.89 27.10
C THR A 326 38.62 -30.67 26.21
N CYS A 327 39.74 -30.49 25.50
CA CYS A 327 39.90 -29.43 24.53
C CYS A 327 38.78 -29.45 23.50
N ALA A 328 38.53 -30.60 22.85
CA ALA A 328 37.51 -30.74 21.83
C ALA A 328 36.09 -30.38 22.33
N PHE A 329 35.71 -30.87 23.52
CA PHE A 329 34.37 -30.63 24.08
C PHE A 329 34.19 -29.21 24.64
N VAL A 330 35.24 -28.62 25.20
CA VAL A 330 35.20 -27.26 25.76
C VAL A 330 35.18 -26.19 24.66
N THR A 331 35.74 -26.45 23.48
CA THR A 331 35.62 -25.52 22.34
C THR A 331 34.26 -25.48 21.70
N ARG A 332 33.49 -26.58 21.75
CA ARG A 332 32.18 -26.64 21.10
C ARG A 332 31.19 -25.54 21.54
N PRO A 333 30.98 -25.23 22.84
CA PRO A 333 30.10 -24.14 23.25
C PRO A 333 30.63 -22.77 22.81
N ILE A 334 31.95 -22.58 22.78
CA ILE A 334 32.56 -21.31 22.37
C ILE A 334 32.37 -21.12 20.84
N ALA A 335 32.60 -22.17 20.05
CA ALA A 335 32.36 -22.15 18.60
C ALA A 335 30.90 -21.89 18.23
N LEU A 336 29.96 -22.52 18.96
CA LEU A 336 28.54 -22.28 18.77
C LEU A 336 28.11 -20.85 19.15
N ALA A 337 28.75 -20.25 20.15
CA ALA A 337 28.44 -18.89 20.60
C ALA A 337 29.05 -17.82 19.68
N THR A 338 30.24 -18.06 19.13
CA THR A 338 30.94 -17.07 18.30
C THR A 338 30.67 -17.21 16.81
N GLY A 339 30.13 -18.34 16.35
CA GLY A 339 29.88 -18.60 14.93
C GLY A 339 31.14 -18.71 14.07
N TYR A 340 32.32 -18.80 14.70
CA TYR A 340 33.59 -18.91 13.98
C TYR A 340 33.83 -20.35 13.52
N PRO A 341 34.37 -20.55 12.29
CA PRO A 341 34.77 -21.87 11.82
C PRO A 341 35.83 -22.44 12.77
N GLY A 342 35.61 -23.68 13.22
CA GLY A 342 36.22 -24.24 14.44
C GLY A 342 37.75 -24.27 14.46
N GLU A 343 38.42 -24.27 13.31
CA GLU A 343 39.88 -24.45 13.22
C GLU A 343 40.66 -23.30 13.85
N TRP A 344 40.24 -22.05 13.63
CA TRP A 344 40.99 -20.88 14.10
C TRP A 344 40.81 -20.63 15.60
N GLN A 345 39.60 -20.86 16.10
CA GLN A 345 39.29 -20.70 17.52
C GLN A 345 39.91 -21.82 18.35
N LEU A 346 40.00 -23.04 17.81
CA LEU A 346 40.78 -24.13 18.39
C LEU A 346 42.24 -23.70 18.53
N PHE A 347 42.84 -23.12 17.49
CA PHE A 347 44.22 -22.62 17.56
C PHE A 347 44.40 -21.53 18.61
N ALA A 348 43.66 -20.41 18.53
CA ALA A 348 43.84 -19.29 19.45
C ALA A 348 43.52 -19.63 20.92
N THR A 349 42.64 -20.61 21.14
CA THR A 349 42.32 -21.09 22.50
C THR A 349 43.40 -22.04 23.00
N TRP A 350 43.83 -23.01 22.19
CA TRP A 350 44.66 -24.13 22.64
C TRP A 350 46.15 -23.98 22.33
N PHE A 351 46.57 -22.92 21.66
CA PHE A 351 47.98 -22.63 21.35
C PHE A 351 48.88 -22.77 22.58
N TRP A 352 48.39 -22.40 23.76
CA TRP A 352 49.15 -22.42 25.02
C TRP A 352 49.26 -23.81 25.67
N VAL A 353 48.44 -24.79 25.27
CA VAL A 353 48.46 -26.13 25.88
C VAL A 353 49.77 -26.87 25.59
N PRO A 354 50.27 -26.93 24.34
CA PRO A 354 51.59 -27.49 24.05
C PRO A 354 52.72 -26.81 24.83
N PHE A 355 52.67 -25.49 25.00
CA PHE A 355 53.68 -24.76 25.79
C PHE A 355 53.58 -25.07 27.28
N ALA A 356 52.37 -25.24 27.84
CA ALA A 356 52.19 -25.70 29.22
C ALA A 356 52.78 -27.10 29.43
N LEU A 357 52.63 -27.98 28.44
CA LEU A 357 53.19 -29.34 28.50
C LEU A 357 54.73 -29.33 28.35
N ALA A 358 55.28 -28.54 27.42
CA ALA A 358 56.71 -28.53 27.11
C ALA A 358 57.56 -27.64 28.03
N MET A 359 57.00 -26.53 28.52
CA MET A 359 57.69 -25.53 29.35
C MET A 359 56.87 -25.29 30.63
N PRO A 360 57.07 -26.12 31.67
CA PRO A 360 56.15 -26.19 32.81
C PRO A 360 55.94 -24.85 33.53
N VAL A 361 56.99 -24.06 33.71
CA VAL A 361 56.90 -22.78 34.45
C VAL A 361 56.20 -21.72 33.59
N VAL A 362 56.75 -21.40 32.42
CA VAL A 362 56.23 -20.34 31.54
C VAL A 362 54.83 -20.68 31.04
N GLY A 363 54.63 -21.93 30.61
CA GLY A 363 53.35 -22.38 30.09
C GLY A 363 52.26 -22.45 31.16
N SER A 364 52.58 -22.75 32.43
CA SER A 364 51.60 -22.69 33.52
C SER A 364 51.15 -21.26 33.83
N ILE A 365 52.08 -20.30 33.84
CA ILE A 365 51.74 -18.88 34.02
C ILE A 365 50.82 -18.41 32.88
N MET A 366 51.15 -18.73 31.63
CA MET A 366 50.33 -18.36 30.47
C MET A 366 48.95 -19.05 30.49
N ALA A 367 48.89 -20.32 30.85
CA ALA A 367 47.64 -21.05 31.05
C ALA A 367 46.78 -20.39 32.14
N LEU A 368 47.36 -20.00 33.28
CA LEU A 368 46.66 -19.32 34.36
C LEU A 368 46.09 -17.97 33.92
N VAL A 369 46.91 -17.14 33.27
CA VAL A 369 46.47 -15.84 32.73
C VAL A 369 45.33 -16.04 31.74
N ARG A 370 45.44 -17.02 30.85
CA ARG A 370 44.39 -17.37 29.89
C ARG A 370 43.11 -17.83 30.59
N GLY A 371 43.23 -18.65 31.63
CA GLY A 371 42.11 -19.08 32.46
C GLY A 371 41.37 -17.91 33.09
N ILE A 372 42.08 -16.94 33.66
CA ILE A 372 41.49 -15.74 34.27
C ILE A 372 40.77 -14.88 33.22
N LEU A 373 41.36 -14.70 32.04
CA LEU A 373 40.73 -13.95 30.95
C LEU A 373 39.44 -14.60 30.46
N LEU A 374 39.45 -15.93 30.31
CA LEU A 374 38.26 -16.71 29.94
C LEU A 374 37.18 -16.67 31.04
N ALA A 375 37.57 -16.69 32.32
CA ALA A 375 36.62 -16.58 33.44
C ALA A 375 35.90 -15.22 33.45
N ARG A 376 36.59 -14.16 33.02
CA ARG A 376 36.05 -12.80 32.86
C ARG A 376 35.23 -12.62 31.58
N GLY A 377 35.10 -13.65 30.75
CA GLY A 377 34.33 -13.61 29.50
C GLY A 377 34.94 -12.73 28.42
N ARG A 378 36.24 -12.40 28.52
CA ARG A 378 36.94 -11.58 27.54
C ARG A 378 37.78 -12.46 26.63
N PHE A 379 37.39 -12.56 25.36
CA PHE A 379 38.32 -12.94 24.31
C PHE A 379 39.03 -11.69 23.81
N GLY A 380 40.35 -11.67 23.91
CA GLY A 380 41.14 -10.61 23.28
C GLY A 380 40.90 -10.63 21.77
N SER A 381 40.73 -9.44 21.18
CA SER A 381 40.83 -9.30 19.74
C SER A 381 42.29 -9.56 19.34
N SER A 382 42.47 -10.21 18.21
CA SER A 382 43.78 -10.35 17.58
C SER A 382 43.63 -10.00 16.12
N THR A 383 44.50 -9.12 15.66
CA THR A 383 44.67 -8.87 14.23
C THR A 383 45.93 -9.60 13.80
N ILE A 384 45.80 -10.50 12.83
CA ILE A 384 46.95 -11.17 12.23
C ILE A 384 47.12 -10.66 10.82
N THR A 385 48.31 -10.13 10.57
CA THR A 385 48.75 -9.70 9.24
C THR A 385 49.65 -10.78 8.66
N SER A 386 49.23 -11.39 7.54
CA SER A 386 50.05 -12.30 6.75
C SER A 386 50.18 -11.73 5.34
N GLY A 387 51.37 -11.22 5.01
CA GLY A 387 51.61 -10.47 3.76
C GLY A 387 50.71 -9.24 3.66
N SER A 388 49.97 -9.13 2.55
CA SER A 388 48.98 -8.07 2.32
C SER A 388 47.59 -8.34 2.90
N SER A 389 47.36 -9.52 3.48
CA SER A 389 46.08 -9.88 4.09
C SER A 389 46.09 -9.59 5.59
N SER A 390 45.04 -8.92 6.08
CA SER A 390 44.79 -8.77 7.52
C SER A 390 43.47 -9.44 7.87
N ALA A 391 43.51 -10.36 8.83
CA ALA A 391 42.33 -10.96 9.43
C ALA A 391 42.21 -10.40 10.85
N SER A 392 41.25 -9.50 11.07
CA SER A 392 40.89 -9.01 12.39
C SER A 392 39.64 -9.75 12.88
N TYR A 393 39.70 -10.22 14.12
CA TYR A 393 38.51 -10.71 14.82
C TYR A 393 38.13 -9.73 15.91
N ASP A 394 36.87 -9.31 15.91
CA ASP A 394 36.34 -8.43 16.94
C ASP A 394 36.38 -9.11 18.31
N ALA A 395 36.61 -8.32 19.34
CA ALA A 395 36.57 -8.81 20.71
C ALA A 395 35.14 -9.27 21.03
N ILE A 396 34.91 -10.57 21.02
CA ILE A 396 33.62 -11.12 21.41
C ILE A 396 33.54 -11.16 22.93
N VAL A 397 32.56 -10.46 23.46
CA VAL A 397 32.16 -10.60 24.87
C VAL A 397 31.35 -11.88 24.98
N LEU A 398 31.92 -12.91 25.61
CA LEU A 398 31.16 -14.11 25.94
C LEU A 398 30.03 -13.76 26.89
N GLN A 399 28.87 -14.39 26.73
CA GLN A 399 27.83 -14.27 27.73
C GLN A 399 28.34 -14.84 29.06
N GLN A 400 27.95 -14.21 30.17
CA GLN A 400 28.42 -14.59 31.50
C GLN A 400 28.28 -16.10 31.73
N GLY A 401 29.40 -16.77 31.98
CA GLY A 401 29.46 -18.20 32.27
C GLY A 401 29.92 -19.11 31.12
N GLU A 402 29.94 -18.65 29.86
CA GLU A 402 30.37 -19.46 28.71
C GLU A 402 31.84 -19.84 28.73
N GLY A 403 32.70 -18.92 29.19
CA GLY A 403 34.13 -19.15 29.31
C GLY A 403 34.54 -19.95 30.54
N ARG A 404 33.62 -20.24 31.48
CA ARG A 404 33.97 -20.86 32.78
C ARG A 404 34.53 -22.29 32.67
N PRO A 405 33.99 -23.21 31.85
CA PRO A 405 34.57 -24.54 31.69
C PRO A 405 35.99 -24.49 31.14
N ALA A 406 36.22 -23.63 30.13
CA ALA A 406 37.55 -23.41 29.56
C ALA A 406 38.50 -22.77 30.57
N ALA A 407 38.03 -21.76 31.30
CA ALA A 407 38.78 -21.14 32.37
C ALA A 407 39.24 -22.15 33.42
N LEU A 408 38.31 -22.98 33.90
CA LEU A 408 38.59 -24.00 34.90
C LEU A 408 39.60 -25.03 34.37
N PHE A 409 39.47 -25.46 33.12
CA PHE A 409 40.45 -26.33 32.49
C PHE A 409 41.85 -25.70 32.47
N PHE A 410 41.98 -24.44 32.05
CA PHE A 410 43.28 -23.76 32.00
C PHE A 410 43.89 -23.53 33.37
N VAL A 411 43.07 -23.18 34.37
CA VAL A 411 43.52 -23.06 35.77
C VAL A 411 43.97 -24.42 36.30
N ALA A 412 43.24 -25.49 36.02
CA ALA A 412 43.60 -26.85 36.40
C ALA A 412 44.91 -27.28 35.75
N LEU A 413 45.06 -27.06 34.44
CA LEU A 413 46.29 -27.35 33.72
C LEU A 413 47.47 -26.58 34.32
N ALA A 414 47.31 -25.28 34.59
CA ALA A 414 48.35 -24.44 35.17
C ALA A 414 48.80 -24.86 36.58
N THR A 415 47.89 -25.39 37.39
CA THR A 415 48.15 -25.68 38.81
C THR A 415 48.52 -27.14 39.05
N LEU A 416 47.87 -28.07 38.36
CA LEU A 416 47.99 -29.50 38.59
C LEU A 416 49.09 -30.16 37.73
N TRP A 417 49.39 -29.61 36.54
CA TRP A 417 50.46 -30.15 35.69
C TRP A 417 51.85 -30.05 36.34
N PRO A 418 52.27 -28.89 36.92
CA PRO A 418 53.55 -28.82 37.62
C PRO A 418 53.63 -29.78 38.81
N LEU A 419 52.52 -29.97 39.53
CA LEU A 419 52.47 -30.91 40.66
C LEU A 419 52.62 -32.35 40.21
N LEU A 420 52.05 -32.72 39.06
CA LEU A 420 52.25 -34.03 38.45
C LEU A 420 53.73 -34.24 38.07
N LEU A 421 54.36 -33.24 37.44
CA LEU A 421 55.77 -33.31 37.04
C LEU A 421 56.72 -33.36 38.24
N MET A 422 56.44 -32.62 39.30
CA MET A 422 57.24 -32.66 40.54
C MET A 422 57.19 -34.04 41.20
N GLY A 423 56.08 -34.79 41.06
CA GLY A 423 56.01 -36.18 41.52
C GLY A 423 56.82 -37.18 40.67
N ILE A 424 57.22 -36.80 39.45
CA ILE A 424 58.08 -37.63 38.59
C ILE A 424 59.56 -37.45 38.95
N ILE A 425 59.94 -36.25 39.41
CA ILE A 425 61.29 -35.98 39.88
C ILE A 425 61.48 -36.74 41.19
N SER A 426 62.47 -37.64 41.25
CA SER A 426 62.78 -38.39 42.46
C SER A 426 62.94 -37.43 43.64
N PRO A 427 62.39 -37.73 44.84
CA PRO A 427 62.57 -36.87 46.01
C PRO A 427 64.04 -36.62 46.32
N GLU A 428 64.95 -37.54 45.96
CA GLU A 428 66.40 -37.36 46.07
C GLU A 428 66.94 -36.30 45.10
N ASP A 429 66.44 -36.27 43.86
CA ASP A 429 66.83 -35.27 42.86
C ASP A 429 66.22 -33.91 43.14
N ALA A 430 64.99 -33.88 43.67
CA ALA A 430 64.34 -32.66 44.16
C ALA A 430 65.10 -32.06 45.35
N ALA A 431 65.53 -32.89 46.30
CA ALA A 431 66.37 -32.45 47.43
C ALA A 431 67.73 -31.91 46.95
N ARG A 432 68.34 -32.55 45.94
CA ARG A 432 69.58 -32.05 45.32
C ARG A 432 69.39 -30.76 44.53
N THR A 433 68.25 -30.53 43.89
CA THR A 433 68.02 -29.25 43.18
C THR A 433 67.65 -28.12 44.14
N LEU A 434 66.93 -28.42 45.22
CA LEU A 434 66.60 -27.44 46.26
C LEU A 434 67.83 -27.02 47.08
N SER A 435 68.82 -27.90 47.27
CA SER A 435 70.05 -27.54 47.98
C SER A 435 70.89 -26.50 47.24
N TRP A 436 70.78 -26.38 45.91
CA TRP A 436 71.42 -25.31 45.12
C TRP A 436 70.73 -23.95 45.26
N LEU A 437 69.49 -23.92 45.73
CA LEU A 437 68.71 -22.70 45.95
C LEU A 437 68.84 -22.15 47.38
N SER A 438 69.49 -22.88 48.29
CA SER A 438 69.85 -22.38 49.61
C SER A 438 71.06 -21.45 49.48
N PRO A 439 70.92 -20.13 49.73
CA PRO A 439 72.09 -19.26 49.78
C PRO A 439 72.93 -19.65 51.00
N GLY A 440 74.20 -19.97 50.75
CA GLY A 440 75.21 -20.12 51.81
C GLY A 440 75.54 -18.79 52.48
#